data_AF-A0A2T4G152-F1
#
_entry.id   AF-A0A2T4G152-F1
#
_cell.length_a   1.000
_cell.length_b   1.000
_cell.length_c   1.000
_cell.angle_alpha   90.00
_cell.angle_beta   90.00
_cell.angle_gamma   90.00
#
_symmetry.space_group_name_H-M   'P 1'
#
loop_
_entity.id
_entity.type
_entity.pdbx_description
1 polymer ?
#
loop_
_entity_poly.entity_id
_entity_poly.type
_entity_poly.pdbx_seq_one_letter_code
_entity_poly.pdbx_strand_id
1 'polypeptide(L)'
;MSWALSLPTETLKDSSARHVLLCLANYAGSNGTGAFPSASTLAQDTGLSERTVRYKLDDLEQSGLIKKGNQAIAAVHIDRHDRRPVVYDLQILRGANTAPRTKRGADDATGCNPQQNGVQAGTERGAAAAPNPSPNHQGTEEQQQREIDAVIAGQNSAALEPQDDRQRFAMFATWVPNEKALSDQIAIAGLPAGCIPDEAVRKFKGFHCAKPNTLDSGSGWCYRLVQWVKRERVQAAGRGQEPDFNDTSWGDDLGGL
;
A
#
# COMPACT_ATOMS: atom_id res chain seq x y z
N MET A 1 1.19 -12.28 16.38
CA MET A 1 1.97 -13.35 17.04
C MET A 1 1.11 -14.49 17.61
N SER A 2 -0.17 -14.29 17.99
CA SER A 2 -1.00 -15.34 18.64
C SER A 2 -1.63 -16.39 17.72
N TRP A 3 -1.67 -16.17 16.39
CA TRP A 3 -2.42 -17.04 15.48
C TRP A 3 -1.75 -18.40 15.22
N ALA A 4 -0.43 -18.45 15.08
CA ALA A 4 0.29 -19.70 14.82
C ALA A 4 0.21 -20.68 16.02
N LEU A 5 0.09 -20.15 17.25
CA LEU A 5 -0.14 -20.93 18.47
C LEU A 5 -1.58 -21.43 18.60
N SER A 6 -2.54 -20.79 17.91
CA SER A 6 -3.94 -21.20 17.91
C SER A 6 -4.27 -22.33 16.93
N LEU A 7 -3.30 -22.74 16.09
CA LEU A 7 -3.48 -23.84 15.16
C LEU A 7 -3.62 -25.16 15.94
N PRO A 8 -4.69 -25.96 15.70
CA PRO A 8 -4.87 -27.25 16.35
C PRO A 8 -3.66 -28.14 16.14
N THR A 9 -3.25 -28.89 17.18
CA THR A 9 -2.10 -29.79 17.11
C THR A 9 -2.19 -30.81 15.98
N GLU A 10 -3.42 -31.22 15.65
CA GLU A 10 -3.76 -32.14 14.55
C GLU A 10 -3.43 -31.61 13.15
N THR A 11 -3.45 -30.28 12.94
CA THR A 11 -3.15 -29.69 11.62
C THR A 11 -1.68 -29.79 11.25
N LEU A 12 -0.79 -29.89 12.24
CA LEU A 12 0.65 -29.98 12.04
C LEU A 12 1.27 -30.92 13.07
N LYS A 13 1.30 -32.22 12.77
CA LYS A 13 1.81 -33.24 13.70
C LYS A 13 3.32 -33.11 13.97
N ASP A 14 4.07 -32.55 13.02
CA ASP A 14 5.51 -32.36 13.16
C ASP A 14 5.86 -31.13 14.00
N SER A 15 6.53 -31.35 15.12
CA SER A 15 7.02 -30.31 16.02
C SER A 15 8.03 -29.38 15.33
N SER A 16 8.88 -29.91 14.44
CA SER A 16 9.89 -29.13 13.73
C SER A 16 9.24 -28.18 12.74
N ALA A 17 8.24 -28.64 11.99
CA ALA A 17 7.47 -27.80 11.08
C ALA A 17 6.74 -26.68 11.83
N ARG A 18 6.18 -26.98 13.01
CA ARG A 18 5.53 -25.97 13.86
C ARG A 18 6.51 -24.91 14.33
N HIS A 19 7.71 -25.32 14.73
CA HIS A 19 8.75 -24.40 15.16
C HIS A 19 9.22 -23.49 14.00
N VAL A 20 9.43 -24.06 12.80
CA VAL A 20 9.74 -23.28 11.59
C VAL A 20 8.63 -22.29 11.25
N LEU A 21 7.36 -22.70 11.34
CA LEU A 21 6.21 -21.83 11.11
C LEU A 21 6.15 -20.66 12.11
N LEU A 22 6.42 -20.93 13.39
CA LEU A 22 6.49 -19.92 14.44
C LEU A 22 7.62 -18.91 14.16
N CYS A 23 8.82 -19.38 13.82
CA CYS A 23 9.93 -18.50 13.47
C CYS A 23 9.61 -17.67 12.22
N LEU A 24 9.07 -18.30 11.17
CA LEU A 24 8.64 -17.61 9.94
C LEU A 24 7.57 -16.53 10.24
N ALA A 25 6.67 -16.79 11.18
CA ALA A 25 5.64 -15.84 11.60
C ALA A 25 6.18 -14.57 12.27
N ASN A 26 7.38 -14.61 12.85
CA ASN A 26 8.03 -13.42 13.42
C ASN A 26 8.51 -12.44 12.34
N TYR A 27 8.76 -12.93 11.12
CA TYR A 27 9.19 -12.12 9.98
C TYR A 27 8.03 -11.65 9.10
N ALA A 28 6.81 -12.14 9.35
CA ALA A 28 5.63 -11.72 8.61
C ALA A 28 5.07 -10.39 9.15
N GLY A 29 4.49 -9.59 8.27
CA GLY A 29 3.74 -8.39 8.67
C GLY A 29 2.49 -8.72 9.49
N SER A 30 1.79 -7.68 9.97
CA SER A 30 0.57 -7.81 10.80
C SER A 30 -0.54 -8.68 10.18
N ASN A 31 -0.57 -8.75 8.84
CA ASN A 31 -1.52 -9.57 8.08
C ASN A 31 -1.01 -10.96 7.73
N GLY A 32 0.18 -11.36 8.22
CA GLY A 32 0.80 -12.64 7.89
C GLY A 32 1.52 -12.66 6.54
N THR A 33 1.66 -11.53 5.86
CA THR A 33 2.26 -11.45 4.52
C THR A 33 3.70 -10.98 4.54
N GLY A 34 4.44 -11.31 3.49
CA GLY A 34 5.76 -10.74 3.22
C GLY A 34 6.88 -11.24 4.13
N ALA A 35 6.84 -12.50 4.59
CA ALA A 35 7.94 -13.09 5.34
C ALA A 35 9.03 -13.60 4.38
N PHE A 36 10.24 -13.04 4.42
CA PHE A 36 11.35 -13.45 3.55
C PHE A 36 12.67 -13.72 4.27
N PRO A 37 12.70 -14.40 5.43
CA PRO A 37 13.97 -14.79 6.02
C PRO A 37 14.70 -15.79 5.10
N SER A 38 16.02 -15.74 5.09
CA SER A 38 16.81 -16.74 4.37
C SER A 38 16.72 -18.11 5.06
N ALA A 39 16.95 -19.20 4.32
CA ALA A 39 17.00 -20.53 4.92
C ALA A 39 18.08 -20.64 6.01
N SER A 40 19.17 -19.88 5.86
CA SER A 40 20.26 -19.80 6.86
C SER A 40 19.81 -19.09 8.14
N THR A 41 19.08 -17.98 7.99
CA THR A 41 18.48 -17.24 9.11
C THR A 41 17.51 -18.12 9.89
N LEU A 42 16.59 -18.79 9.19
CA LEU A 42 15.66 -19.72 9.83
C LEU A 42 16.37 -20.92 10.49
N ALA A 43 17.46 -21.42 9.90
CA ALA A 43 18.27 -22.48 10.50
C ALA A 43 18.90 -22.03 11.82
N GLN A 44 19.42 -20.81 11.87
CA GLN A 44 19.96 -20.22 13.10
C GLN A 44 18.88 -20.03 14.17
N ASP A 45 17.72 -19.53 13.80
CA ASP A 45 16.62 -19.27 14.74
C ASP A 45 15.99 -20.56 15.29
N THR A 46 15.92 -21.61 14.48
CA THR A 46 15.28 -22.88 14.84
C THR A 46 16.24 -23.93 15.39
N GLY A 47 17.56 -23.73 15.21
CA GLY A 47 18.59 -24.73 15.52
C GLY A 47 18.58 -25.95 14.59
N LEU A 48 17.81 -25.92 13.50
CA LEU A 48 17.73 -27.00 12.50
C LEU A 48 18.75 -26.79 11.38
N SER A 49 19.09 -27.85 10.65
CA SER A 49 19.90 -27.69 9.43
C SER A 49 19.13 -26.95 8.34
N GLU A 50 19.82 -26.20 7.47
CA GLU A 50 19.15 -25.52 6.35
C GLU A 50 18.38 -26.49 5.44
N ARG A 51 18.87 -27.72 5.28
CA ARG A 51 18.18 -28.76 4.52
C ARG A 51 16.84 -29.11 5.16
N THR A 52 16.83 -29.29 6.48
CA THR A 52 15.61 -29.55 7.25
C THR A 52 14.64 -28.38 7.15
N VAL A 53 15.12 -27.14 7.30
CA VAL A 53 14.29 -25.95 7.16
C VAL A 53 13.61 -25.89 5.80
N ARG A 54 14.35 -26.11 4.71
CA ARG A 54 13.78 -26.14 3.35
C ARG A 54 12.69 -27.21 3.22
N TYR A 55 12.94 -28.43 3.68
CA TYR A 55 11.91 -29.48 3.68
C TYR A 55 10.68 -29.11 4.49
N LYS A 56 10.85 -28.45 5.65
CA LYS A 56 9.71 -28.01 6.46
C LYS A 56 8.95 -26.85 5.83
N LEU A 57 9.61 -25.96 5.10
CA LEU A 57 8.91 -24.97 4.29
C LEU A 57 8.10 -25.63 3.18
N ASP A 58 8.64 -26.66 2.51
CA ASP A 58 7.92 -27.42 1.50
C ASP A 58 6.70 -28.15 2.10
N ASP A 59 6.85 -28.82 3.25
CA ASP A 59 5.76 -29.48 4.00
C ASP A 59 4.65 -28.46 4.39
N LEU A 60 5.05 -27.26 4.81
CA LEU A 60 4.13 -26.17 5.17
C LEU A 60 3.41 -25.58 3.95
N GLU A 61 4.08 -25.48 2.79
CA GLU A 61 3.47 -25.05 1.52
C GLU A 61 2.48 -26.11 1.04
N GLN A 62 2.83 -27.39 1.12
CA GLN A 62 1.97 -28.50 0.71
C GLN A 62 0.73 -28.65 1.60
N SER A 63 0.86 -28.38 2.90
CA SER A 63 -0.28 -28.36 3.84
C SER A 63 -1.14 -27.10 3.73
N GLY A 64 -0.76 -26.13 2.89
CA GLY A 64 -1.51 -24.90 2.65
C GLY A 64 -1.47 -23.90 3.80
N LEU A 65 -0.57 -24.09 4.77
CA LEU A 65 -0.37 -23.16 5.89
C LEU A 65 0.40 -21.92 5.46
N ILE A 66 1.23 -22.05 4.43
CA ILE A 66 1.97 -20.95 3.81
C ILE A 66 1.81 -21.01 2.29
N LYS A 67 1.99 -19.88 1.61
CA LYS A 67 2.07 -19.79 0.15
C LYS A 67 3.22 -18.87 -0.24
N LYS A 68 3.71 -19.00 -1.48
CA LYS A 68 4.65 -18.01 -2.03
C LYS A 68 3.95 -16.66 -2.15
N GLY A 69 4.51 -15.66 -1.47
CA GLY A 69 4.02 -14.30 -1.45
C GLY A 69 4.57 -13.45 -2.60
N ASN A 70 4.44 -12.15 -2.48
CA ASN A 70 4.95 -11.20 -3.46
C ASN A 70 6.49 -11.14 -3.44
N GLN A 71 7.13 -11.82 -4.39
CA GLN A 71 8.59 -11.88 -4.52
C GLN A 71 9.24 -10.52 -4.82
N ALA A 72 8.47 -9.53 -5.31
CA ALA A 72 8.97 -8.18 -5.52
C ALA A 72 9.44 -7.52 -4.21
N ILE A 73 8.89 -7.94 -3.06
CA ILE A 73 9.30 -7.41 -1.75
C ILE A 73 10.77 -7.75 -1.47
N ALA A 74 11.20 -8.99 -1.73
CA ALA A 74 12.61 -9.37 -1.60
C ALA A 74 13.50 -8.64 -2.61
N ALA A 75 12.98 -8.34 -3.81
CA ALA A 75 13.71 -7.63 -4.85
C ALA A 75 14.02 -6.18 -4.50
N VAL A 76 13.17 -5.51 -3.71
CA VAL A 76 13.41 -4.14 -3.22
C VAL A 76 14.51 -4.11 -2.17
N HIS A 77 14.63 -5.16 -1.35
CA HIS A 77 15.60 -5.20 -0.25
C HIS A 77 16.96 -5.81 -0.67
N ILE A 78 16.99 -6.62 -1.73
CA ILE A 78 18.18 -7.32 -2.19
C ILE A 78 18.31 -7.18 -3.70
N ASP A 79 19.23 -6.33 -4.15
CA ASP A 79 19.48 -6.08 -5.57
C ASP A 79 20.01 -7.32 -6.32
N ARG A 80 20.80 -8.16 -5.63
CA ARG A 80 21.38 -9.38 -6.20
C ARG A 80 20.35 -10.50 -6.31
N HIS A 81 19.97 -10.84 -7.54
CA HIS A 81 18.94 -11.85 -7.82
C HIS A 81 19.25 -13.23 -7.24
N ASP A 82 20.50 -13.67 -7.27
CA ASP A 82 20.98 -14.97 -6.77
C ASP A 82 20.86 -15.15 -5.25
N ARG A 83 20.74 -14.04 -4.51
CA ARG A 83 20.67 -14.04 -3.04
C ARG A 83 19.27 -13.77 -2.50
N ARG A 84 18.28 -13.62 -3.38
CA ARG A 84 16.90 -13.31 -2.97
C ARG A 84 16.26 -14.54 -2.32
N PRO A 85 15.90 -14.48 -1.04
CA PRO A 85 15.12 -15.53 -0.42
C PRO A 85 13.70 -15.52 -0.98
N VAL A 86 13.03 -16.67 -0.89
CA VAL A 86 11.62 -16.79 -1.26
C VAL A 86 10.77 -16.08 -0.22
N VAL A 87 9.87 -15.22 -0.69
CA VAL A 87 8.86 -14.56 0.14
C VAL A 87 7.70 -15.53 0.37
N TYR A 88 7.28 -15.70 1.61
CA TYR A 88 6.13 -16.50 2.02
C TYR A 88 5.05 -15.64 2.68
N ASP A 89 3.80 -15.96 2.39
CA ASP A 89 2.61 -15.43 3.04
C ASP A 89 1.95 -16.55 3.85
N LEU A 90 1.70 -16.27 5.11
CA LEU A 90 1.08 -17.17 6.06
C LEU A 90 -0.44 -17.14 5.87
N GLN A 91 -1.06 -18.32 5.78
CA GLN A 91 -2.52 -18.44 5.71
C GLN A 91 -3.10 -18.34 7.13
N ILE A 92 -3.13 -17.12 7.66
CA ILE A 92 -3.89 -16.81 8.87
C ILE A 92 -5.36 -16.95 8.50
N LEU A 93 -6.04 -18.01 8.96
CA LEU A 93 -7.48 -18.19 8.77
C LEU A 93 -8.25 -17.05 9.46
N ARG A 94 -8.33 -15.90 8.81
CA ARG A 94 -9.28 -14.84 9.12
C ARG A 94 -10.31 -14.89 7.99
N GLY A 95 -11.50 -15.40 8.34
CA GLY A 95 -12.72 -15.47 7.54
C GLY A 95 -12.66 -15.12 6.05
N ALA A 96 -13.12 -16.09 5.25
CA ALA A 96 -13.38 -16.09 3.82
C ALA A 96 -12.19 -16.48 2.92
N ASN A 97 -12.30 -17.69 2.36
CA ASN A 97 -11.64 -18.04 1.11
C ASN A 97 -11.89 -16.90 0.12
N THR A 98 -10.84 -16.33 -0.47
CA THR A 98 -11.02 -15.53 -1.68
C THR A 98 -11.69 -16.45 -2.68
N ALA A 99 -12.97 -16.19 -2.99
CA ALA A 99 -13.72 -17.01 -3.91
C ALA A 99 -12.91 -17.15 -5.21
N PRO A 100 -12.76 -18.37 -5.75
CA PRO A 100 -12.05 -18.54 -7.00
C PRO A 100 -12.84 -17.78 -8.06
N ARG A 101 -12.38 -16.58 -8.42
CA ARG A 101 -13.02 -15.78 -9.46
C ARG A 101 -12.59 -16.34 -10.81
N THR A 102 -13.11 -17.51 -11.15
CA THR A 102 -13.01 -18.08 -12.48
C THR A 102 -13.98 -17.34 -13.39
N LYS A 103 -13.46 -16.37 -14.14
CA LYS A 103 -14.13 -15.60 -15.22
C LYS A 103 -14.91 -14.35 -14.79
N ARG A 104 -14.68 -13.28 -15.56
CA ARG A 104 -15.60 -12.14 -15.70
C ARG A 104 -16.56 -12.52 -16.84
N GLY A 105 -17.59 -13.29 -16.53
CA GLY A 105 -18.74 -13.52 -17.41
C GLY A 105 -19.93 -12.81 -16.80
N ALA A 106 -20.46 -11.81 -17.50
CA ALA A 106 -21.82 -11.36 -17.27
C ALA A 106 -22.70 -12.37 -18.00
N ASP A 107 -23.21 -13.34 -17.25
CA ASP A 107 -24.18 -14.29 -17.76
C ASP A 107 -25.54 -13.72 -17.35
N ASP A 108 -26.29 -13.20 -18.33
CA ASP A 108 -27.58 -12.51 -18.17
C ASP A 108 -28.71 -13.45 -17.72
N ALA A 109 -28.60 -14.01 -16.51
CA ALA A 109 -29.65 -14.79 -15.89
C ALA A 109 -30.23 -14.03 -14.69
N THR A 110 -31.07 -13.02 -14.98
CA THR A 110 -31.98 -12.46 -13.97
C THR A 110 -33.02 -13.53 -13.61
N GLY A 111 -32.90 -14.07 -12.40
CA GLY A 111 -33.94 -14.87 -11.79
C GLY A 111 -35.19 -14.04 -11.52
N CYS A 112 -36.20 -14.20 -12.36
CA CYS A 112 -37.60 -13.85 -12.06
C CYS A 112 -38.49 -14.95 -12.64
N ASN A 113 -39.27 -15.58 -11.76
CA ASN A 113 -40.17 -16.68 -12.09
C ASN A 113 -41.47 -16.13 -12.73
N PRO A 114 -41.89 -16.56 -13.94
CA PRO A 114 -43.12 -16.06 -14.55
C PRO A 114 -44.27 -17.05 -14.29
N GLN A 115 -44.87 -16.97 -13.10
CA GLN A 115 -46.23 -17.53 -12.93
C GLN A 115 -47.25 -16.41 -13.19
N GLN A 116 -47.83 -16.41 -14.39
CA GLN A 116 -49.09 -15.73 -14.66
C GLN A 116 -50.01 -16.66 -15.45
N ASN A 117 -50.78 -17.45 -14.71
CA ASN A 117 -52.01 -18.05 -15.23
C ASN A 117 -53.07 -16.94 -15.34
N GLY A 118 -53.55 -16.66 -16.55
CA GLY A 118 -54.81 -15.95 -16.73
C GLY A 118 -54.97 -15.17 -18.03
N VAL A 119 -55.93 -15.65 -18.83
CA VAL A 119 -56.77 -14.94 -19.83
C VAL A 119 -56.44 -15.21 -21.31
N GLN A 120 -57.53 -15.53 -22.01
CA GLN A 120 -57.69 -16.23 -23.29
C GLN A 120 -57.37 -15.39 -24.53
N ALA A 121 -57.04 -16.09 -25.62
CA ALA A 121 -56.91 -15.57 -26.97
C ALA A 121 -58.26 -15.19 -27.58
N GLY A 122 -58.29 -14.08 -28.33
CA GLY A 122 -59.35 -13.80 -29.29
C GLY A 122 -59.49 -12.34 -29.68
N THR A 123 -59.08 -12.00 -30.91
CA THR A 123 -59.89 -11.30 -31.94
C THR A 123 -59.02 -10.43 -32.85
N GLU A 124 -59.27 -10.57 -34.15
CA GLU A 124 -58.60 -9.92 -35.28
C GLU A 124 -59.47 -8.77 -35.82
N ARG A 125 -58.87 -7.60 -36.10
CA ARG A 125 -59.33 -6.50 -36.99
C ARG A 125 -58.30 -5.37 -36.89
N GLY A 126 -57.77 -4.71 -37.91
CA GLY A 126 -57.96 -4.70 -39.35
C GLY A 126 -57.48 -3.32 -39.88
N ALA A 127 -57.05 -3.29 -41.14
CA ALA A 127 -56.80 -2.13 -42.02
C ALA A 127 -55.38 -1.53 -42.12
N ALA A 128 -55.14 -1.00 -43.33
CA ALA A 128 -53.89 -0.93 -44.07
C ALA A 128 -53.01 0.32 -43.81
N ALA A 129 -51.78 0.24 -44.36
CA ALA A 129 -50.63 1.14 -44.26
C ALA A 129 -50.91 2.65 -44.25
N ALA A 130 -50.11 3.36 -43.44
CA ALA A 130 -49.83 4.80 -43.55
C ALA A 130 -48.35 5.07 -43.17
N PRO A 131 -47.76 6.17 -43.65
CA PRO A 131 -46.41 6.22 -44.22
C PRO A 131 -45.26 6.44 -43.22
N ASN A 132 -44.05 6.10 -43.67
CA ASN A 132 -42.79 6.26 -42.96
C ASN A 132 -42.50 7.74 -42.63
N PRO A 133 -42.35 8.14 -41.35
CA PRO A 133 -41.86 9.46 -41.00
C PRO A 133 -40.33 9.48 -40.91
N SER A 134 -39.74 10.52 -41.51
CA SER A 134 -38.31 10.79 -41.72
C SER A 134 -37.39 10.70 -40.48
N PRO A 135 -36.08 10.46 -40.66
CA PRO A 135 -35.12 10.40 -39.55
C PRO A 135 -34.81 11.82 -39.05
N ASN A 136 -35.45 12.24 -37.96
CA ASN A 136 -34.96 13.37 -37.16
C ASN A 136 -33.88 12.84 -36.19
N HIS A 137 -32.64 12.81 -36.67
CA HIS A 137 -31.46 12.54 -35.84
C HIS A 137 -30.83 13.89 -35.48
N GLN A 138 -31.23 14.50 -34.37
CA GLN A 138 -30.48 15.60 -33.74
C GLN A 138 -30.70 15.52 -32.23
N GLY A 139 -29.67 15.07 -31.49
CA GLY A 139 -29.72 15.05 -30.03
C GLY A 139 -28.70 14.18 -29.31
N THR A 140 -27.88 13.39 -30.01
CA THR A 140 -26.97 12.44 -29.34
C THR A 140 -25.57 13.02 -29.07
N GLU A 141 -25.14 14.07 -29.78
CA GLU A 141 -23.76 14.58 -29.65
C GLU A 141 -23.58 15.50 -28.44
N GLU A 142 -24.50 16.42 -28.13
CA GLU A 142 -24.33 17.32 -26.97
C GLU A 142 -24.41 16.61 -25.60
N GLN A 143 -25.21 15.53 -25.50
CA GLN A 143 -25.27 14.73 -24.27
C GLN A 143 -24.02 13.87 -24.11
N GLN A 144 -23.52 13.25 -25.19
CA GLN A 144 -22.25 12.51 -25.13
C GLN A 144 -21.08 13.44 -24.84
N GLN A 145 -21.02 14.64 -25.44
CA GLN A 145 -19.92 15.57 -25.20
C GLN A 145 -19.91 16.09 -23.76
N ARG A 146 -21.07 16.41 -23.16
CA ARG A 146 -21.15 16.78 -21.73
C ARG A 146 -20.81 15.63 -20.79
N GLU A 147 -21.20 14.41 -21.14
CA GLU A 147 -20.91 13.23 -20.33
C GLU A 147 -19.42 12.87 -20.42
N ILE A 148 -18.79 13.02 -21.60
CA ILE A 148 -17.35 12.89 -21.81
C ILE A 148 -16.59 14.01 -21.09
N ASP A 149 -17.01 15.26 -21.18
CA ASP A 149 -16.37 16.39 -20.48
C ASP A 149 -16.51 16.28 -18.95
N ALA A 150 -17.65 15.78 -18.45
CA ALA A 150 -17.84 15.49 -17.03
C ALA A 150 -16.97 14.31 -16.54
N VAL A 151 -16.79 13.28 -17.37
CA VAL A 151 -15.88 12.16 -17.10
C VAL A 151 -14.41 12.62 -17.16
N ILE A 152 -14.03 13.48 -18.10
CA ILE A 152 -12.68 14.04 -18.20
C ILE A 152 -12.41 15.00 -17.04
N ALA A 153 -13.38 15.82 -16.62
CA ALA A 153 -13.26 16.65 -15.42
C ALA A 153 -13.16 15.82 -14.14
N GLY A 154 -13.87 14.69 -14.06
CA GLY A 154 -13.73 13.70 -12.99
C GLY A 154 -12.37 13.00 -12.99
N GLN A 155 -11.84 12.65 -14.16
CA GLN A 155 -10.52 12.00 -14.31
C GLN A 155 -9.36 12.98 -14.06
N ASN A 156 -9.46 14.24 -14.48
CA ASN A 156 -8.47 15.28 -14.16
C ASN A 156 -8.50 15.66 -12.67
N SER A 157 -9.63 15.51 -11.99
CA SER A 157 -9.71 15.63 -10.53
C SER A 157 -9.06 14.43 -9.82
N ALA A 158 -9.10 13.24 -10.43
CA ALA A 158 -8.41 12.04 -9.94
C ALA A 158 -6.89 12.03 -10.28
N ALA A 159 -6.41 12.87 -11.21
CA ALA A 159 -4.98 13.05 -11.44
C ALA A 159 -4.29 13.92 -10.37
N LEU A 160 -5.07 14.49 -9.45
CA LEU A 160 -4.63 15.08 -8.17
C LEU A 160 -4.72 14.05 -7.03
N GLU A 161 -4.55 12.75 -7.33
CA GLU A 161 -4.32 11.77 -6.27
C GLU A 161 -3.17 12.29 -5.39
N PRO A 162 -3.41 12.56 -4.09
CA PRO A 162 -2.30 12.78 -3.18
C PRO A 162 -1.41 11.55 -3.32
N GLN A 163 -0.14 11.74 -3.67
CA GLN A 163 0.87 10.69 -3.52
C GLN A 163 0.56 10.00 -2.20
N ASP A 164 0.27 8.69 -2.22
CA ASP A 164 -0.13 7.94 -1.03
C ASP A 164 0.72 8.43 0.15
N ASP A 165 0.11 9.17 1.09
CA ASP A 165 0.85 9.89 2.15
C ASP A 165 1.68 8.93 3.01
N ARG A 166 1.45 7.62 2.84
CA ARG A 166 2.15 6.51 3.49
C ARG A 166 3.37 6.02 2.72
N GLN A 167 3.52 6.36 1.44
CA GLN A 167 4.67 5.96 0.64
C GLN A 167 5.93 6.63 1.21
N ARG A 168 6.91 5.78 1.56
CA ARG A 168 8.22 6.23 2.05
C ARG A 168 9.18 6.38 0.87
N PHE A 169 9.92 7.46 0.84
CA PHE A 169 10.89 7.77 -0.21
C PHE A 169 12.16 8.41 0.37
N ALA A 170 13.27 8.24 -0.35
CA ALA A 170 14.50 8.98 -0.09
C ALA A 170 14.34 10.42 -0.55
N MET A 171 14.89 11.37 0.19
CA MET A 171 14.83 12.79 -0.17
C MET A 171 15.40 13.03 -1.58
N PHE A 172 14.72 13.88 -2.35
CA PHE A 172 15.12 14.25 -3.72
C PHE A 172 15.07 15.78 -3.91
N ALA A 173 15.87 16.29 -4.85
CA ALA A 173 16.14 17.73 -4.97
C ALA A 173 14.90 18.59 -5.26
N THR A 174 13.96 18.04 -6.04
CA THR A 174 12.70 18.69 -6.41
C THR A 174 11.58 18.49 -5.40
N TRP A 175 11.85 17.87 -4.25
CA TRP A 175 10.87 17.72 -3.19
C TRP A 175 10.39 19.08 -2.68
N VAL A 176 9.07 19.18 -2.47
CA VAL A 176 8.37 20.33 -1.91
C VAL A 176 7.55 19.83 -0.71
N PRO A 177 7.65 20.47 0.47
CA PRO A 177 6.82 20.10 1.61
C PRO A 177 5.33 20.26 1.30
N ASN A 178 4.52 19.30 1.73
CA ASN A 178 3.06 19.45 1.67
C ASN A 178 2.64 20.58 2.62
N GLU A 179 1.91 21.57 2.12
CA GLU A 179 1.55 22.78 2.86
C GLU A 179 0.76 22.48 4.13
N LYS A 180 -0.24 21.60 4.03
CA LYS A 180 -1.06 21.19 5.17
C LYS A 180 -0.25 20.43 6.21
N ALA A 181 0.50 19.41 5.78
CA ALA A 181 1.33 18.61 6.69
C ALA A 181 2.38 19.48 7.39
N LEU A 182 3.02 20.40 6.65
CA LEU A 182 4.00 21.32 7.21
C LEU A 182 3.37 22.25 8.25
N SER A 183 2.22 22.85 7.93
CA SER A 183 1.47 23.71 8.85
C SER A 183 1.07 22.97 10.13
N ASP A 184 0.53 21.74 9.98
CA ASP A 184 0.14 20.90 11.12
C ASP A 184 1.36 20.60 12.02
N GLN A 185 2.52 20.28 11.44
CA GLN A 185 3.74 20.01 12.21
C GLN A 185 4.31 21.26 12.89
N ILE A 186 4.27 22.43 12.24
CA ILE A 186 4.68 23.72 12.85
C ILE A 186 3.81 24.01 14.09
N ALA A 187 2.50 23.83 13.95
CA ALA A 187 1.55 24.06 15.04
C ALA A 187 1.78 23.08 16.21
N ILE A 188 1.96 21.79 15.92
CA ILE A 188 2.29 20.76 16.93
C ILE A 188 3.60 21.08 17.66
N ALA A 189 4.60 21.58 16.94
CA ALA A 189 5.90 21.92 17.51
C ALA A 189 5.87 23.22 18.36
N GLY A 190 4.78 23.99 18.31
CA GLY A 190 4.63 25.26 19.00
C GLY A 190 5.44 26.40 18.38
N LEU A 191 5.71 26.35 17.08
CA LEU A 191 6.47 27.37 16.35
C LEU A 191 5.52 28.37 15.66
N PRO A 192 5.95 29.63 15.42
CA PRO A 192 5.14 30.59 14.70
C PRO A 192 4.96 30.20 13.23
N ALA A 193 3.82 30.59 12.63
CA ALA A 193 3.60 30.40 11.20
C ALA A 193 4.71 31.09 10.38
N GLY A 194 5.21 30.42 9.34
CA GLY A 194 6.33 30.93 8.53
C GLY A 194 7.71 30.86 9.21
N CYS A 195 7.87 30.08 10.29
CA CYS A 195 9.15 29.96 10.99
C CYS A 195 10.27 29.27 10.19
N ILE A 196 9.92 28.64 9.06
CA ILE A 196 10.82 27.84 8.24
C ILE A 196 11.29 28.70 7.06
N PRO A 197 12.54 29.20 7.08
CA PRO A 197 13.08 29.93 5.94
C PRO A 197 13.37 28.99 4.77
N ASP A 198 13.25 29.48 3.54
CA ASP A 198 13.57 28.70 2.32
C ASP A 198 15.00 28.15 2.33
N GLU A 199 15.92 28.87 2.97
CA GLU A 199 17.31 28.42 3.14
C GLU A 199 17.39 27.13 3.96
N ALA A 200 16.62 27.02 5.05
CA ALA A 200 16.55 25.81 5.85
C ALA A 200 16.04 24.64 4.98
N VAL A 201 14.99 24.85 4.18
CA VAL A 201 14.47 23.81 3.27
C VAL A 201 15.54 23.35 2.27
N ARG A 202 16.30 24.27 1.67
CA ARG A 202 17.37 23.92 0.71
C ARG A 202 18.49 23.11 1.37
N LYS A 203 18.96 23.52 2.55
CA LYS A 203 20.03 22.83 3.27
C LYS A 203 19.58 21.45 3.76
N PHE A 204 18.36 21.35 4.29
CA PHE A 204 17.74 20.09 4.67
C PHE A 204 17.66 19.10 3.50
N LYS A 205 17.23 19.58 2.31
CA LYS A 205 17.23 18.78 1.09
C LYS A 205 18.62 18.36 0.68
N GLY A 206 19.59 19.27 0.67
CA GLY A 206 20.98 18.97 0.30
C GLY A 206 21.58 17.88 1.16
N PHE A 207 21.38 17.95 2.48
CA PHE A 207 21.85 16.94 3.42
C PHE A 207 21.25 15.56 3.17
N HIS A 208 19.92 15.47 3.07
CA HIS A 208 19.24 14.19 2.93
C HIS A 208 19.33 13.60 1.51
N CYS A 209 19.48 14.42 0.46
CA CYS A 209 19.78 13.92 -0.88
C CYS A 209 21.14 13.21 -0.94
N ALA A 210 22.11 13.64 -0.11
CA ALA A 210 23.41 12.97 0.01
C ALA A 210 23.37 11.68 0.84
N LYS A 211 22.27 11.41 1.56
CA LYS A 211 22.04 10.21 2.39
C LYS A 211 20.84 9.41 1.88
N PRO A 212 20.96 8.67 0.76
CA PRO A 212 19.83 7.97 0.12
C PRO A 212 19.24 6.84 0.98
N ASN A 213 19.95 6.39 2.01
CA ASN A 213 19.47 5.32 2.91
C ASN A 213 18.38 5.80 3.90
N THR A 214 18.15 7.11 4.03
CA THR A 214 17.08 7.63 4.87
C THR A 214 15.78 7.70 4.09
N LEU A 215 14.80 6.86 4.47
CA LEU A 215 13.47 6.81 3.85
C LEU A 215 12.40 7.32 4.81
N ASP A 216 11.58 8.26 4.36
CA ASP A 216 10.45 8.77 5.14
C ASP A 216 9.25 9.09 4.24
N SER A 217 8.08 9.21 4.86
CA SER A 217 6.85 9.70 4.22
C SER A 217 6.90 11.21 3.99
N GLY A 218 6.06 11.75 3.11
CA GLY A 218 5.97 13.20 2.89
C GLY A 218 5.70 13.99 4.18
N SER A 219 4.78 13.49 5.02
CA SER A 219 4.49 14.06 6.34
C SER A 219 5.64 13.87 7.35
N GLY A 220 6.34 12.73 7.30
CA GLY A 220 7.50 12.48 8.16
C GLY A 220 8.69 13.37 7.82
N TRP A 221 8.93 13.64 6.54
CA TRP A 221 9.90 14.66 6.11
C TRP A 221 9.56 16.06 6.62
N CYS A 222 8.27 16.44 6.61
CA CYS A 222 7.81 17.70 7.19
C CYS A 222 8.06 17.75 8.71
N TYR A 223 7.77 16.67 9.43
CA TYR A 223 8.05 16.55 10.87
C TYR A 223 9.55 16.73 11.16
N ARG A 224 10.42 16.00 10.45
CA ARG A 224 11.88 16.09 10.64
C ARG A 224 12.42 17.49 10.37
N LEU A 225 11.93 18.13 9.31
CA LEU A 225 12.28 19.52 8.97
C LEU A 225 11.91 20.47 10.11
N VAL A 226 10.69 20.35 10.66
CA VAL A 226 10.21 21.19 11.76
C VAL A 226 11.01 20.95 13.04
N GLN A 227 11.28 19.70 13.41
CA GLN A 227 12.08 19.39 14.60
C GLN A 227 13.50 19.93 14.48
N TRP A 228 14.11 19.84 13.30
CA TRP A 228 15.42 20.43 13.05
C TRP A 228 15.40 21.95 13.21
N VAL A 229 14.45 22.65 12.57
CA VAL A 229 14.31 24.12 12.73
C VAL A 229 14.07 24.52 14.18
N LYS A 230 13.27 23.75 14.92
CA LYS A 230 13.04 23.96 16.36
C LYS A 230 14.35 23.85 17.15
N ARG A 231 15.14 22.79 16.92
CA ARG A 231 16.44 22.57 17.58
C ARG A 231 17.39 23.72 17.29
N GLU A 232 17.54 24.14 16.04
CA GLU A 232 18.43 25.24 15.66
C GLU A 232 18.05 26.54 16.36
N ARG A 233 16.75 26.85 16.43
CA ARG A 233 16.26 28.03 17.16
C ARG A 233 16.56 27.97 18.66
N VAL A 234 16.42 26.80 19.27
CA VAL A 234 16.74 26.61 20.70
C VAL A 234 18.25 26.75 20.94
N GLN A 235 19.09 26.17 20.07
CA GLN A 235 20.55 26.30 20.18
C GLN A 235 21.01 27.74 19.98
N ALA A 236 20.45 28.43 18.99
CA ALA A 236 20.73 29.83 18.70
C ALA A 236 20.33 30.75 19.85
N ALA A 237 19.15 30.54 20.43
CA ALA A 237 18.71 31.26 21.62
C ALA A 237 19.66 31.04 22.82
N GLY A 238 20.16 29.83 23.01
CA GLY A 238 21.15 29.52 24.05
C GLY A 238 22.52 30.15 23.83
N ARG A 239 22.89 30.44 22.58
CA ARG A 239 24.15 31.11 22.19
C ARG A 239 24.01 32.64 22.04
N GLY A 240 22.78 33.17 22.08
CA GLY A 240 22.50 34.58 21.76
C GLY A 240 22.78 34.94 20.29
N GLN A 241 22.70 33.96 19.40
CA GLN A 241 23.02 34.08 17.97
C GLN A 241 21.77 33.82 17.12
N GLU A 242 21.84 34.10 15.82
CA GLU A 242 20.82 33.68 14.87
C GLU A 242 20.91 32.17 14.58
N PRO A 243 19.80 31.50 14.20
CA PRO A 243 19.79 30.09 13.84
C PRO A 243 20.76 29.77 12.70
N ASP A 244 21.75 28.90 12.97
CA ASP A 244 22.70 28.46 11.97
C ASP A 244 22.27 27.15 11.33
N PHE A 245 21.67 27.27 10.14
CA PHE A 245 21.23 26.10 9.38
C PHE A 245 22.35 25.36 8.65
N ASN A 246 23.63 25.75 8.81
CA ASN A 246 24.79 25.03 8.24
C ASN A 246 25.25 23.85 9.10
N ASP A 247 24.83 23.75 10.36
CA ASP A 247 25.20 22.63 11.21
C ASP A 247 24.47 21.36 10.72
N THR A 248 25.23 20.33 10.35
CA THR A 248 24.73 19.03 9.91
C THR A 248 24.97 17.92 10.94
N SER A 249 25.48 18.25 12.14
CA SER A 249 25.79 17.29 13.21
C SER A 249 24.57 16.53 13.74
N TRP A 250 23.36 16.99 13.43
CA TRP A 250 22.08 16.40 13.84
C TRP A 250 21.63 15.22 12.99
N GLY A 251 22.24 15.00 11.82
CA GLY A 251 21.73 14.05 10.83
C GLY A 251 21.82 12.57 11.22
N ASP A 252 22.50 12.24 12.31
CA ASP A 252 22.58 10.88 12.86
C ASP A 252 21.66 10.69 14.09
N ASP A 253 21.26 11.76 14.79
CA ASP A 253 20.39 11.70 15.98
C ASP A 253 18.91 11.43 15.65
N LEU A 254 18.45 11.82 14.46
CA LEU A 254 17.04 11.67 14.05
C LEU A 254 16.71 10.28 13.46
N GLY A 255 17.64 9.32 13.51
CA GLY A 255 17.46 7.95 13.05
C GLY A 255 17.04 6.95 14.14
N GLY A 256 16.85 7.41 15.38
CA GLY A 256 16.60 6.59 16.57
C GLY A 256 15.20 6.68 17.17
N LEU A 257 14.17 6.93 16.37
CA LEU A 257 12.75 6.82 16.78
C LEU A 257 12.01 5.80 15.91
#